data_AF-A0A9J7LMG2-F1
#
_entry.id   AF-A0A9J7LMG2-F1
#
_cell.length_a   1.000
_cell.length_b   1.000
_cell.length_c   1.000
_cell.angle_alpha   90.00
_cell.angle_beta   90.00
_cell.angle_gamma   90.00
#
_symmetry.space_group_name_H-M   'P 1'
#
loop_
_entity.id
_entity.type
_entity.pdbx_description
1 polymer ?
#
loop_
_entity_poly.entity_id
_entity_poly.type
_entity_poly.pdbx_seq_one_letter_code
_entity_poly.pdbx_strand_id
1 'polypeptide(L)'
;MDAGAEPIWITAKRQGKRVGTCFFPGGSVAIKGMRADKIVPMATTTNTMEDWKERVDTVITWLSRDDLDLVTLYFNQPDLDVHYHGVGYVFSRSILFSLFYGQSV
;
A
#
# COMPACT_ATOMS: atom_id res chain seq x y z
N MET A 1 -28.62 3.30 6.79
CA MET A 1 -27.89 4.34 6.04
C MET A 1 -26.55 3.76 5.65
N ASP A 2 -26.35 3.45 4.37
CA ASP A 2 -25.03 3.05 3.86
C ASP A 2 -24.25 4.33 3.52
N ALA A 3 -23.48 4.84 4.48
CA ALA A 3 -22.83 6.15 4.40
C ALA A 3 -21.39 6.10 3.86
N GLY A 4 -21.08 5.24 2.88
CA GLY A 4 -19.72 5.17 2.33
C GLY A 4 -19.60 4.40 1.02
N ALA A 5 -18.77 4.92 0.11
CA ALA A 5 -18.34 4.18 -1.08
C ALA A 5 -17.68 2.86 -0.66
N GLU A 6 -17.99 1.80 -1.37
CA GLU A 6 -17.44 0.48 -1.10
C GLU A 6 -15.98 0.40 -1.57
N PRO A 7 -15.02 -0.01 -0.71
CA PRO A 7 -13.64 -0.17 -1.14
C PRO A 7 -13.47 -1.32 -2.12
N ILE A 8 -12.51 -1.18 -3.04
CA ILE A 8 -12.29 -2.17 -4.11
C ILE A 8 -12.00 -3.59 -3.59
N TRP A 9 -11.28 -3.74 -2.48
CA TRP A 9 -11.01 -5.06 -1.89
C TRP A 9 -12.26 -5.73 -1.31
N ILE A 10 -13.24 -4.94 -0.84
CA ILE A 10 -14.54 -5.45 -0.39
C ILE A 10 -15.37 -5.92 -1.60
N THR A 11 -15.36 -5.15 -2.69
CA THR A 11 -16.04 -5.54 -3.94
C THR A 11 -15.45 -6.80 -4.55
N ALA A 12 -14.11 -6.90 -4.63
CA ALA A 12 -13.44 -8.11 -5.13
C ALA A 12 -13.76 -9.33 -4.26
N LYS A 13 -13.74 -9.20 -2.93
CA LYS A 13 -14.09 -10.28 -2.01
C LYS A 13 -15.55 -10.75 -2.17
N ARG A 14 -16.49 -9.83 -2.40
CA ARG A 14 -17.90 -10.18 -2.73
C ARG A 14 -18.03 -10.98 -4.02
N GLN A 15 -17.10 -10.80 -4.95
CA GLN A 15 -17.05 -11.53 -6.22
C GLN A 15 -16.24 -12.84 -6.11
N GLY A 16 -15.98 -13.32 -4.88
CA GLY A 16 -15.28 -14.57 -4.63
C GLY A 16 -13.76 -14.50 -4.84
N LYS A 17 -13.19 -13.29 -4.92
CA LYS A 17 -11.74 -13.10 -5.07
C LYS A 17 -11.04 -13.06 -3.72
N ARG A 18 -9.80 -13.54 -3.68
CA ARG A 18 -8.93 -13.50 -2.51
C ARG A 18 -8.14 -12.20 -2.53
N VAL A 19 -8.18 -11.44 -1.44
CA VAL A 19 -7.69 -10.07 -1.41
C VAL A 19 -6.72 -9.82 -0.26
N GLY A 20 -5.74 -8.95 -0.51
CA GLY A 20 -4.74 -8.55 0.47
C GLY A 20 -4.64 -7.04 0.58
N THR A 21 -4.35 -6.54 1.78
CA THR A 21 -4.09 -5.11 1.99
C THR A 21 -2.79 -4.93 2.77
N CYS A 22 -1.81 -4.26 2.18
CA CYS A 22 -0.55 -3.90 2.81
C CYS A 22 -0.53 -2.38 3.03
N PHE A 23 -0.61 -1.93 4.28
CA PHE A 23 -0.57 -0.52 4.71
C PHE A 23 -1.68 0.39 4.15
N PHE A 24 -2.61 -0.15 3.37
CA PHE A 24 -3.61 0.67 2.70
C PHE A 24 -4.62 1.26 3.70
N PRO A 25 -4.96 2.55 3.61
CA PRO A 25 -5.96 3.18 4.47
C PRO A 25 -7.30 2.44 4.42
N GLY A 26 -7.80 2.03 5.59
CA GLY A 26 -9.04 1.25 5.69
C GLY A 26 -8.90 -0.25 5.39
N GLY A 27 -7.73 -0.73 4.97
CA GLY A 27 -7.51 -2.15 4.66
C GLY A 27 -7.54 -3.07 5.88
N SER A 28 -7.18 -2.55 7.06
CA SER A 28 -7.16 -3.30 8.32
C SER A 28 -8.47 -3.29 9.10
N VAL A 29 -9.49 -2.54 8.65
CA VAL A 29 -10.77 -2.42 9.35
C VAL A 29 -11.84 -3.32 8.71
N ALA A 30 -12.79 -3.78 9.53
CA ALA A 30 -13.97 -4.45 9.01
C ALA A 30 -14.93 -3.40 8.42
N ILE A 31 -15.26 -3.54 7.14
CA ILE A 31 -16.21 -2.67 6.45
C ILE A 31 -17.37 -3.55 6.00
N LYS A 32 -18.60 -3.19 6.43
CA LYS A 32 -19.81 -4.00 6.22
C LYS A 32 -19.64 -5.47 6.66
N GLY A 33 -18.92 -5.68 7.76
CA GLY A 33 -18.66 -7.01 8.33
C GLY A 33 -17.58 -7.83 7.61
N MET A 34 -16.94 -7.31 6.56
CA MET A 34 -15.91 -8.01 5.79
C MET A 34 -14.52 -7.39 5.96
N ARG A 35 -13.50 -8.22 5.87
CA ARG A 35 -12.07 -7.86 5.91
C ARG A 35 -11.32 -8.52 4.77
N ALA A 36 -10.15 -8.00 4.41
CA ALA A 36 -9.24 -8.71 3.50
C ALA A 36 -8.76 -10.05 4.07
N ASP A 37 -8.28 -10.94 3.22
CA ASP A 37 -7.80 -12.28 3.60
C ASP A 37 -6.40 -12.23 4.20
N LYS A 38 -5.55 -11.31 3.70
CA LYS A 38 -4.25 -10.99 4.29
C LYS A 38 -4.13 -9.49 4.54
N ILE A 39 -3.60 -9.13 5.71
CA ILE A 39 -3.54 -7.74 6.17
C ILE A 39 -2.16 -7.49 6.78
N VAL A 40 -1.45 -6.49 6.27
CA VAL A 40 -0.41 -5.80 7.02
C VAL A 40 -0.98 -4.44 7.42
N PRO A 41 -1.24 -4.19 8.72
CA PRO A 41 -1.81 -2.92 9.15
C PRO A 41 -0.80 -1.78 8.97
N MET A 42 -1.31 -0.57 8.79
CA MET A 42 -0.45 0.61 8.85
C MET A 42 0.12 0.73 10.26
N ALA A 43 1.44 0.73 10.37
CA ALA A 43 2.17 0.96 11.62
C ALA A 43 3.02 2.23 11.50
N THR A 44 3.35 2.83 12.64
CA THR A 44 4.43 3.84 12.74
C THR A 44 5.77 3.14 12.51
N THR A 45 6.07 2.78 11.27
CA THR A 45 7.36 2.22 10.90
C THR A 45 8.30 3.31 10.42
N THR A 46 9.57 2.99 10.41
CA THR A 46 10.55 3.69 9.58
C THR A 46 10.12 3.63 8.11
N ASN A 47 10.59 4.59 7.30
CA ASN A 47 10.33 4.65 5.87
C ASN A 47 11.66 4.55 5.12
N THR A 48 12.43 3.50 5.43
CA THR A 48 13.68 3.23 4.71
C THR A 48 13.39 2.49 3.40
N MET A 49 14.39 2.42 2.54
CA MET A 49 14.29 1.65 1.29
C MET A 49 14.10 0.16 1.57
N GLU A 50 14.73 -0.37 2.64
CA GLU A 50 14.58 -1.75 3.08
C GLU A 50 13.13 -2.06 3.49
N ASP A 51 12.51 -1.17 4.27
CA ASP A 51 11.10 -1.31 4.68
C ASP A 51 10.19 -1.35 3.45
N TRP A 52 10.49 -0.54 2.42
CA TRP A 52 9.67 -0.53 1.21
C TRP A 52 9.84 -1.80 0.39
N LYS A 53 11.08 -2.28 0.27
CA LYS A 53 11.37 -3.53 -0.40
C LYS A 53 10.67 -4.70 0.29
N GLU A 54 10.67 -4.75 1.61
CA GLU A 54 9.96 -5.79 2.37
C GLU A 54 8.45 -5.78 2.08
N ARG A 55 7.84 -4.58 1.99
CA ARG A 55 6.42 -4.45 1.63
C ARG A 55 6.15 -4.95 0.20
N VAL A 56 7.02 -4.61 -0.76
CA VAL A 56 6.90 -5.13 -2.14
C VAL A 56 7.06 -6.65 -2.15
N ASP A 57 8.09 -7.18 -1.49
CA ASP A 57 8.36 -8.63 -1.43
C ASP A 57 7.18 -9.39 -0.79
N THR A 58 6.54 -8.80 0.24
CA THR A 58 5.32 -9.33 0.84
C THR A 58 4.18 -9.41 -0.17
N VAL A 59 3.91 -8.32 -0.89
CA VAL A 59 2.82 -8.25 -1.87
C VAL A 59 3.06 -9.20 -3.05
N ILE A 60 4.30 -9.27 -3.55
CA ILE A 60 4.69 -10.21 -4.61
C ILE A 60 4.56 -11.65 -4.13
N THR A 61 4.96 -11.96 -2.90
CA THR A 61 4.76 -13.29 -2.30
C THR A 61 3.28 -13.66 -2.25
N TRP A 62 2.43 -12.73 -1.84
CA TRP A 62 0.99 -12.97 -1.77
C TRP A 62 0.36 -13.25 -3.14
N LEU A 63 0.74 -12.48 -4.15
CA LEU A 63 0.26 -12.68 -5.52
C LEU A 63 0.80 -13.97 -6.15
N SER A 64 2.08 -14.30 -5.92
CA SER A 64 2.74 -15.42 -6.60
C SER A 64 2.64 -16.77 -5.91
N ARG A 65 2.47 -16.78 -4.57
CA ARG A 65 2.50 -18.01 -3.76
C ARG A 65 1.24 -18.26 -2.96
N ASP A 66 0.56 -17.20 -2.54
CA ASP A 66 -0.61 -17.32 -1.69
C ASP A 66 -1.93 -17.23 -2.44
N ASP A 67 -1.89 -17.13 -3.78
CA ASP A 67 -3.06 -17.13 -4.67
C ASP A 67 -4.08 -16.04 -4.29
N LEU A 68 -3.58 -14.81 -4.12
CA LEU A 68 -4.41 -13.61 -4.01
C LEU A 68 -4.64 -13.02 -5.41
N ASP A 69 -5.89 -12.64 -5.70
CA ASP A 69 -6.29 -12.02 -6.97
C ASP A 69 -6.06 -10.50 -6.99
N LEU A 70 -6.12 -9.85 -5.81
CA LEU A 70 -5.99 -8.39 -5.68
C LEU A 70 -5.23 -8.04 -4.41
N VAL A 71 -4.20 -7.21 -4.54
CA VAL A 71 -3.48 -6.67 -3.39
C VAL A 71 -3.34 -5.16 -3.51
N THR A 72 -3.67 -4.43 -2.44
CA THR A 72 -3.41 -2.98 -2.34
C THR A 72 -2.13 -2.75 -1.54
N LEU A 73 -1.28 -1.84 -2.00
CA LEU A 73 -0.03 -1.46 -1.35
C LEU A 73 0.04 0.07 -1.22
N TYR A 74 0.52 0.57 -0.09
CA TYR A 74 0.66 2.00 0.16
C TYR A 74 2.07 2.37 0.65
N PHE A 75 2.58 3.48 0.12
CA PHE A 75 3.77 4.19 0.58
C PHE A 75 3.38 5.64 0.89
N ASN A 76 3.88 6.18 2.00
CA ASN A 76 3.64 7.55 2.44
C ASN A 76 4.67 8.55 1.87
N GLN A 77 5.57 8.10 1.01
CA GLN A 77 6.44 8.98 0.23
C GLN A 77 5.89 9.13 -1.19
N PRO A 78 6.07 10.30 -1.85
CA PRO A 78 6.84 11.47 -1.41
C PRO A 78 6.08 12.45 -0.49
N ASP A 79 4.86 12.11 -0.07
CA ASP A 79 4.00 12.99 0.73
C ASP A 79 4.68 13.50 2.01
N LEU A 80 5.28 12.59 2.78
CA LEU A 80 5.96 12.92 4.03
C LEU A 80 7.12 13.93 3.82
N ASP A 81 8.00 13.69 2.84
CA ASP A 81 9.14 14.58 2.59
C ASP A 81 8.70 15.95 2.08
N VAL A 82 7.66 15.97 1.24
CA VAL A 82 7.10 17.22 0.72
C VAL A 82 6.39 18.00 1.83
N HIS A 83 5.80 17.33 2.83
CA HIS A 83 5.28 18.00 4.02
C HIS A 83 6.39 18.63 4.87
N TYR A 84 7.54 17.98 5.01
CA TYR A 84 8.66 18.52 5.78
C TYR A 84 9.42 19.65 5.08
N HIS A 85 9.59 19.56 3.76
CA HIS A 85 10.52 20.42 3.03
C HIS A 85 9.87 21.29 1.93
N GLY A 86 8.61 21.03 1.58
CA GLY A 86 7.89 21.69 0.49
C GLY A 86 8.15 21.06 -0.88
N VAL A 87 7.19 21.25 -1.79
CA VAL A 87 7.14 20.64 -3.15
C VAL A 87 8.35 20.97 -4.05
N GLY A 88 9.14 21.99 -3.70
CA GLY A 88 10.29 22.46 -4.47
C GLY A 88 11.64 21.92 -3.98
N TYR A 89 11.68 21.17 -2.88
CA TYR A 89 12.93 20.67 -2.32
C TYR A 89 13.56 19.62 -3.24
N VAL A 90 14.85 19.77 -3.53
CA VAL A 90 15.60 18.95 -4.51
C VAL A 90 15.52 17.45 -4.18
N PHE A 91 15.40 17.10 -2.90
CA PHE A 91 15.28 15.71 -2.46
C PHE A 91 13.92 15.08 -2.78
N SER A 92 12.81 15.83 -2.76
CA SER A 92 11.49 15.34 -3.16
C SER A 92 11.48 14.88 -4.64
N ARG A 93 12.29 15.53 -5.49
CA ARG A 93 12.52 15.08 -6.88
C ARG A 93 13.33 13.79 -6.94
N SER A 94 14.26 13.58 -6.00
CA SER A 94 15.12 12.38 -5.94
C SER A 94 14.35 11.10 -5.57
N ILE A 95 13.39 11.19 -4.65
CA ILE A 95 12.52 10.04 -4.31
C ILE A 95 11.62 9.67 -5.48
N LEU A 96 10.98 10.66 -6.10
CA LEU A 96 10.20 10.43 -7.33
C LEU A 96 11.07 9.79 -8.40
N PHE A 97 12.30 10.29 -8.59
CA PHE A 97 13.23 9.69 -9.53
C PHE A 97 13.57 8.23 -9.18
N SER A 98 13.86 7.95 -7.91
CA SER A 98 14.18 6.59 -7.44
C SER A 98 13.01 5.62 -7.59
N LEU A 99 11.77 6.08 -7.38
CA LEU A 99 10.55 5.27 -7.53
C LEU A 99 10.24 4.96 -8.99
N PHE A 100 10.50 5.88 -9.92
CA PHE A 100 10.11 5.75 -11.32
C PHE A 100 11.22 5.26 -12.26
N TYR A 101 12.48 5.58 -11.96
CA TYR A 101 13.61 5.36 -12.87
C TYR A 101 14.66 4.39 -12.32
N GLY A 102 14.55 4.01 -11.04
CA GLY A 102 15.55 3.18 -10.37
C GLY A 102 16.89 3.90 -10.21
N GLN A 103 17.67 3.46 -9.23
CA GLN A 103 19.06 3.90 -9.07
C GLN A 103 19.85 3.39 -10.30
N SER A 104 19.99 4.22 -11.32
CA SER A 104 21.04 4.03 -12.32
C SER A 104 22.34 4.49 -11.67
N VAL A 105 23.32 3.58 -11.74
CA VAL A 105 24.68 3.64 -11.16
C VAL A 105 25.37 5.01 -11.19
#